data_AF-A0A9X2MN70-F1
#
_entry.id   AF-A0A9X2MN70-F1
#
_cell.length_a   1.000
_cell.length_b   1.000
_cell.length_c   1.000
_cell.angle_alpha   90.00
_cell.angle_beta   90.00
_cell.angle_gamma   90.00
#
_symmetry.space_group_name_H-M   'P 1'
#
loop_
_entity.id
_entity.type
_entity.pdbx_description
1 polymer ?
#
loop_
_entity_poly.entity_id
_entity_poly.type
_entity_poly.pdbx_seq_one_letter_code
_entity_poly.pdbx_strand_id
1 'polypeptide(L)'
;MDSNLSLDIALSIAQEYKNKYELSGDISDNLERAIKFYSDFDSINGSVWLVIVSIEQNDFFAENEYTIVISDKEATVKYIIDPNGHVYCPHLETND
;
A
#
# COMPACT_ATOMS: atom_id res chain seq x y z
N MET A 1 4.98 -6.74 19.73
CA MET A 1 5.37 -6.62 18.31
C MET A 1 5.92 -5.22 18.19
N ASP A 2 7.24 -5.10 18.01
CA ASP A 2 7.90 -3.80 17.89
C ASP A 2 8.04 -3.49 16.40
N SER A 3 7.17 -2.59 15.92
CA SER A 3 7.24 -2.04 14.58
C SER A 3 8.33 -0.96 14.54
N ASN A 4 9.14 -0.92 13.49
CA ASN A 4 10.15 0.13 13.30
C ASN A 4 9.51 1.44 12.83
N LEU A 5 8.40 1.35 12.10
CA LEU A 5 7.61 2.50 11.67
C LEU A 5 6.41 2.70 12.59
N SER A 6 6.02 3.96 12.79
CA SER A 6 4.69 4.28 13.31
C SER A 6 3.66 4.22 12.19
N LEU A 7 2.39 4.14 12.57
CA LEU A 7 1.26 4.20 11.65
C LEU A 7 1.30 5.48 10.79
N ASP A 8 1.60 6.64 11.41
CA ASP A 8 1.68 7.94 10.70
C ASP A 8 2.79 7.96 9.65
N ILE A 9 3.91 7.29 9.92
CA ILE A 9 5.03 7.17 8.98
C ILE A 9 4.62 6.26 7.80
N ALA A 10 3.99 5.11 8.08
CA ALA A 10 3.50 4.23 7.02
C ALA A 10 2.46 4.92 6.12
N LEU A 11 1.54 5.69 6.71
CA LEU A 11 0.57 6.50 5.96
C LEU A 11 1.27 7.55 5.09
N SER A 12 2.26 8.25 5.64
CA SER A 12 3.00 9.28 4.91
C SER A 12 3.76 8.67 3.73
N ILE A 13 4.43 7.53 3.91
CA ILE A 13 5.10 6.78 2.83
C ILE A 13 4.10 6.40 1.72
N ALA A 14 2.91 5.88 2.09
CA ALA A 14 1.88 5.52 1.13
C ALA A 14 1.37 6.73 0.34
N GLN A 15 1.10 7.86 1.01
CA GLN A 15 0.64 9.09 0.38
C GLN A 15 1.69 9.66 -0.57
N GLU A 16 2.95 9.73 -0.14
CA GLU A 16 4.07 10.16 -0.98
C GLU A 16 4.23 9.27 -2.21
N TYR A 17 4.16 7.95 -2.03
CA TYR A 17 4.23 7.00 -3.14
C TYR A 17 3.08 7.19 -4.13
N LYS A 18 1.85 7.30 -3.63
CA LYS A 18 0.65 7.55 -4.43
C LYS A 18 0.80 8.81 -5.27
N ASN A 19 1.21 9.91 -4.65
CA ASN A 19 1.39 11.20 -5.31
C ASN A 19 2.53 11.17 -6.33
N LYS A 20 3.64 10.51 -6.01
CA LYS A 20 4.82 10.42 -6.90
C LYS A 20 4.53 9.69 -8.21
N TYR A 21 3.69 8.65 -8.16
CA TYR A 21 3.33 7.83 -9.31
C TYR A 21 1.91 8.11 -9.84
N GLU A 22 1.30 9.23 -9.42
CA GLU A 22 -0.03 9.68 -9.84
C GLU A 22 -1.12 8.59 -9.75
N LEU A 23 -1.04 7.75 -8.71
CA LEU A 23 -1.99 6.65 -8.52
C LEU A 23 -3.35 7.20 -8.08
N SER A 24 -4.42 6.68 -8.68
CA SER A 24 -5.80 7.10 -8.41
C SER A 24 -6.33 6.56 -7.08
N GLY A 25 -7.38 7.21 -6.55
CA GLY A 25 -8.07 6.77 -5.34
C GLY A 25 -7.54 7.39 -4.05
N ASP A 26 -8.21 7.05 -2.95
CA ASP A 26 -8.03 7.70 -1.65
C ASP A 26 -7.82 6.68 -0.53
N ILE A 27 -6.94 7.04 0.41
CA ILE A 27 -6.74 6.27 1.63
C ILE A 27 -7.76 6.78 2.63
N SER A 28 -8.59 5.88 3.18
CA SER A 28 -9.64 6.27 4.13
C SER A 28 -9.07 6.92 5.39
N ASP A 29 -9.73 7.97 5.87
CA ASP A 29 -9.44 8.59 7.18
C ASP A 29 -9.66 7.61 8.35
N ASN A 30 -10.40 6.52 8.14
CA ASN A 30 -10.51 5.44 9.11
C ASN A 30 -9.25 4.55 9.05
N LEU A 31 -8.21 4.99 9.75
CA LEU A 31 -6.89 4.37 9.74
C LEU A 31 -6.90 2.91 10.22
N GLU A 32 -7.79 2.54 11.15
CA GLU A 32 -7.92 1.14 11.62
C GLU A 32 -8.36 0.18 10.50
N ARG A 33 -9.11 0.70 9.53
CA ARG A 33 -9.54 -0.08 8.36
C ARG A 33 -8.52 0.01 7.23
N ALA A 34 -7.97 1.19 7.01
CA ALA A 34 -7.09 1.48 5.90
C ALA A 34 -5.68 0.89 6.08
N ILE A 35 -5.20 0.76 7.32
CA ILE A 35 -3.79 0.43 7.59
C ILE A 35 -3.72 -0.80 8.50
N LYS A 36 -2.98 -1.82 8.06
CA LYS A 36 -2.77 -3.06 8.82
C LYS A 36 -1.29 -3.40 8.90
N PHE A 37 -0.83 -3.79 10.08
CA PHE A 37 0.51 -4.31 10.29
C PHE A 37 0.51 -5.83 10.30
N TYR A 38 1.46 -6.43 9.59
CA TYR A 38 1.70 -7.87 9.61
C TYR A 38 3.15 -8.13 9.98
N SER A 39 3.37 -8.98 10.99
CA SER A 39 4.72 -9.31 11.45
C SER A 39 5.52 -10.13 10.43
N ASP A 40 4.81 -10.83 9.54
CA ASP A 40 5.33 -11.64 8.45
C ASP A 40 4.38 -11.53 7.25
N PHE A 41 4.94 -11.48 6.04
CA PHE A 41 4.16 -11.31 4.81
C PHE A 41 4.85 -12.03 3.66
N ASP A 42 4.05 -12.74 2.86
CA ASP A 42 4.57 -13.61 1.82
C ASP A 42 5.48 -12.84 0.85
N SER A 43 6.60 -13.46 0.49
CA SER A 43 7.65 -12.88 -0.38
C SER A 43 8.41 -11.65 0.15
N ILE A 44 8.19 -11.19 1.39
CA ILE A 44 8.98 -10.13 2.03
C ILE A 44 9.64 -10.66 3.30
N ASN A 45 10.95 -10.47 3.42
CA ASN A 45 11.66 -10.83 4.65
C ASN A 45 11.44 -9.76 5.73
N GLY A 46 10.49 -10.02 6.63
CA GLY A 46 10.19 -9.20 7.79
C GLY A 46 8.78 -8.65 7.78
N SER A 47 8.53 -7.71 8.70
CA SER A 47 7.21 -7.14 8.90
C SER A 47 6.86 -6.09 7.83
N VAL A 48 5.57 -5.93 7.58
CA VAL A 48 5.05 -5.00 6.59
C VAL A 48 3.86 -4.22 7.11
N TRP A 49 3.66 -3.06 6.51
CA TRP A 49 2.45 -2.27 6.59
C TRP A 49 1.69 -2.38 5.27
N LEU A 50 0.42 -2.76 5.35
CA LEU A 50 -0.52 -2.75 4.25
C LEU A 50 -1.37 -1.48 4.35
N VAL A 51 -1.41 -0.70 3.27
CA VAL A 51 -2.25 0.49 3.17
C VAL A 51 -3.24 0.31 2.03
N ILE A 52 -4.52 0.25 2.36
CA ILE A 52 -5.63 0.08 1.42
C ILE A 52 -5.99 1.45 0.83
N VAL A 53 -6.09 1.50 -0.49
CA VAL A 53 -6.52 2.66 -1.27
C VAL A 53 -7.80 2.29 -1.99
N SER A 54 -8.86 3.06 -1.78
CA SER A 54 -10.14 2.88 -2.47
C SER A 54 -10.22 3.82 -3.66
N ILE A 55 -10.42 3.29 -4.85
CA ILE A 55 -10.72 4.07 -6.05
C ILE A 55 -12.23 4.31 -6.04
N GLU A 56 -12.67 5.58 -6.09
CA GLU A 56 -14.11 5.92 -6.05
C GLU A 56 -14.91 5.05 -7.03
N GLN A 57 -16.09 4.60 -6.56
CA GLN A 57 -16.97 3.74 -7.32
C GLN A 57 -17.46 4.46 -8.59
N ASN A 58 -17.21 3.87 -9.75
CA ASN A 58 -18.15 4.00 -10.86
C ASN A 58 -19.37 3.11 -10.55
N ASP A 59 -20.53 3.41 -11.16
CA ASP A 59 -21.87 2.82 -10.96
C ASP A 59 -21.99 1.27 -10.98
N PHE A 60 -20.87 0.54 -11.13
CA PHE A 60 -20.78 -0.90 -11.34
C PHE A 60 -20.47 -1.74 -10.08
N PHE A 61 -20.45 -1.16 -8.88
CA PHE A 61 -20.33 -1.90 -7.59
C PHE A 61 -19.12 -2.83 -7.43
N ALA A 62 -18.09 -2.74 -8.29
CA ALA A 62 -16.85 -3.45 -8.06
C ALA A 62 -16.10 -2.75 -6.92
N GLU A 63 -15.75 -3.49 -5.87
CA GLU A 63 -14.75 -3.05 -4.90
C GLU A 63 -13.45 -2.78 -5.67
N ASN A 64 -13.13 -1.50 -5.83
CA ASN A 64 -12.07 -1.04 -6.70
C ASN A 64 -10.92 -0.56 -5.81
N GLU A 65 -10.37 -1.48 -5.02
CA GLU A 65 -9.32 -1.18 -4.05
C GLU A 65 -8.00 -1.82 -4.44
N TYR A 66 -6.90 -1.14 -4.14
CA TYR A 66 -5.57 -1.74 -4.23
C TYR A 66 -4.82 -1.53 -2.92
N THR A 67 -3.85 -2.39 -2.66
CA THR A 67 -3.06 -2.36 -1.43
C THR A 67 -1.62 -1.95 -1.73
N ILE A 68 -1.12 -0.92 -1.06
CA ILE A 68 0.30 -0.56 -1.06
C ILE A 68 0.99 -1.35 0.04
N VAL A 69 2.05 -2.08 -0.30
CA VAL A 69 2.84 -2.90 0.63
C VAL A 69 4.14 -2.19 0.97
N ILE A 70 4.33 -1.85 2.25
CA ILE A 70 5.48 -1.13 2.76
C ILE A 70 6.30 -2.05 3.66
N SER A 71 7.61 -2.15 3.42
CA SER A 71 8.52 -2.84 4.32
C SER A 71 8.73 -2.00 5.58
N ASP A 72 8.39 -2.57 6.74
CA ASP A 72 8.63 -1.93 8.03
C ASP A 72 10.13 -1.72 8.28
N LYS A 73 10.95 -2.69 7.87
CA LYS A 73 12.40 -2.66 8.06
C LYS A 73 13.10 -1.63 7.18
N GLU A 74 12.63 -1.45 5.94
CA GLU A 74 13.31 -0.60 4.96
C GLU A 74 12.68 0.78 4.80
N ALA A 75 11.49 1.02 5.36
CA ALA A 75 10.72 2.25 5.18
C ALA A 75 10.43 2.57 3.70
N THR A 76 10.20 1.55 2.88
CA THR A 76 9.98 1.68 1.43
C THR A 76 8.81 0.83 0.94
N VAL A 77 8.13 1.32 -0.09
CA VAL A 77 7.12 0.52 -0.82
C VAL A 77 7.83 -0.59 -1.59
N LYS A 78 7.36 -1.82 -1.40
CA LYS A 78 7.86 -3.01 -2.12
C LYS A 78 7.09 -3.25 -3.41
N TYR A 79 5.77 -3.09 -3.37
CA TYR A 79 4.88 -3.26 -4.51
C TYR A 79 3.45 -2.81 -4.14
N ILE A 80 2.58 -2.77 -5.13
CA ILE A 80 1.13 -2.66 -4.97
C ILE A 80 0.47 -3.99 -5.37
N ILE A 81 -0.66 -4.32 -4.74
CA ILE A 81 -1.49 -5.47 -5.06
C ILE A 81 -2.84 -4.95 -5.56
N ASP A 82 -3.22 -5.31 -6.78
CA ASP A 82 -4.53 -4.97 -7.36
C ASP A 82 -5.68 -5.77 -6.69
N PRO A 83 -6.95 -5.45 -6.95
CA PRO A 83 -8.08 -6.18 -6.35
C PRO A 83 -8.11 -7.68 -6.70
N ASN A 84 -7.41 -8.10 -7.76
CA ASN A 84 -7.33 -9.50 -8.20
C ASN A 84 -6.12 -10.25 -7.63
N GLY A 85 -5.29 -9.60 -6.81
CA GLY A 85 -4.08 -10.19 -6.24
C GLY A 85 -2.84 -10.08 -7.13
N HIS A 86 -2.90 -9.35 -8.25
CA HIS A 86 -1.72 -9.13 -9.08
C HIS A 86 -0.80 -8.07 -8.48
N VAL A 87 0.50 -8.38 -8.51
CA VAL A 87 1.55 -7.51 -7.99
C VAL A 87 2.05 -6.57 -9.09
N TYR A 88 2.17 -5.28 -8.76
CA TYR A 88 2.72 -4.27 -9.65
C TYR A 88 3.76 -3.40 -8.91
N CYS A 89 4.79 -2.95 -9.63
CA CYS A 89 5.88 -2.15 -9.07
C CYS A 89 6.14 -0.90 -9.93
N PRO A 90 5.35 0.18 -9.78
CA PRO A 90 5.54 1.41 -10.57
C PRO A 90 6.97 1.98 -10.48
N HIS A 91 7.66 1.71 -9.37
CA HIS A 91 9.03 2.17 -9.12
C HIS A 91 10.11 1.31 -9.80
N LEU A 92 9.74 0.19 -10.43
CA LEU A 92 10.63 -0.71 -11.17
C LEU A 92 10.39 -0.67 -12.67
N GLU A 93 9.54 0.22 -13.21
CA GLU A 93 9.46 0.43 -14.66
C GLU A 93 10.82 0.91 -15.18
N THR A 94 11.62 -0.04 -15.66
CA THR A 94 12.75 0.20 -16.53
C THR A 94 12.19 0.71 -17.85
N ASN A 95 12.55 1.94 -18.21
CA ASN A 95 12.58 2.34 -19.61
C ASN A 95 13.44 1.31 -20.36
N ASP A 96 12.81 0.44 -21.15
CA ASP A 96 13.48 -0.22 -22.27
C ASP A 96 13.79 0.81 -23.37
#